data_AF-A0A1D1YMW7-F1
#
_entry.id   AF-A0A1D1YMW7-F1
#
_cell.length_a   1.000
_cell.length_b   1.000
_cell.length_c   1.000
_cell.angle_alpha   90.00
_cell.angle_beta   90.00
_cell.angle_gamma   90.00
#
_symmetry.space_group_name_H-M   'P 1'
#
loop_
_entity.id
_entity.type
_entity.pdbx_description
1 polymer ?
#
loop_
_entity_poly.entity_id
_entity_poly.type
_entity_poly.pdbx_seq_one_letter_code
_entity_poly.pdbx_strand_id
1 'polypeptide(L)'
;QQTCFDGLEAAAASSRLFAPLGNASHVYCVSLELVTAALSRKARSHGRPARLGSGQHDQVFSKGWHPAGWRKHKVLDGVLIRGRAVVAKDGSGDFTTVGDAVAFAPNGTDVEDGYFKITVGEGVYEEYVVVGKEKKNLILVGAGINRTV
;
A
#
# COMPACT_ATOMS: atom_id res chain seq x y z
N GLN A 1 -16.07 30.91 -22.17
CA GLN A 1 -15.80 29.76 -21.28
C GLN A 1 -15.64 28.56 -22.19
N GLN A 2 -14.43 28.01 -22.33
CA GLN A 2 -14.22 26.78 -23.09
C GLN A 2 -14.53 25.62 -22.15
N THR A 3 -15.61 24.89 -22.42
CA THR A 3 -15.94 23.68 -21.68
C THR A 3 -15.09 22.54 -22.20
N CYS A 4 -14.58 21.71 -21.29
CA CYS A 4 -13.61 20.63 -21.52
C CYS A 4 -13.95 19.65 -22.66
N PHE A 5 -15.17 19.67 -23.18
CA PHE A 5 -15.63 18.93 -24.35
C PHE A 5 -14.92 19.38 -25.65
N ASP A 6 -14.78 20.68 -25.88
CA ASP A 6 -14.13 21.23 -27.08
C ASP A 6 -12.64 20.83 -27.16
N GLY A 7 -11.99 20.71 -25.99
CA GLY A 7 -10.61 20.25 -25.88
C GLY A 7 -10.43 18.77 -26.26
N LEU A 8 -11.48 17.95 -26.10
CA LEU A 8 -11.46 16.54 -26.48
C LEU A 8 -11.72 16.36 -27.99
N GLU A 9 -12.58 17.20 -28.56
CA GLU A 9 -12.79 17.26 -30.01
C GLU A 9 -11.51 17.71 -30.73
N ALA A 10 -10.81 18.72 -30.19
CA ALA A 10 -9.51 19.17 -30.67
C ALA A 10 -8.41 18.08 -30.58
N ALA A 11 -8.55 17.12 -29.66
CA ALA A 11 -7.64 15.97 -29.53
C ALA A 11 -7.94 14.83 -30.52
N ALA A 12 -8.92 14.99 -31.43
CA ALA A 12 -9.33 14.01 -32.43
C ALA A 12 -9.58 12.61 -31.84
N ALA A 13 -10.19 12.55 -30.67
CA ALA A 13 -10.63 11.30 -30.06
C ALA A 13 -11.67 10.63 -30.99
N SER A 14 -11.42 9.37 -31.37
CA SER A 14 -12.27 8.64 -32.33
C SER A 14 -13.74 8.64 -31.92
N SER A 15 -14.65 8.80 -32.89
CA SER A 15 -16.12 8.77 -32.74
C SER A 15 -16.66 7.54 -31.96
N ARG A 16 -15.86 6.48 -31.84
CA ARG A 16 -16.14 5.29 -31.02
C ARG A 16 -16.15 5.55 -29.51
N LEU A 17 -15.54 6.65 -29.05
CA LEU A 17 -15.48 7.02 -27.64
C LEU A 17 -16.72 7.81 -27.20
N PHE A 18 -17.37 8.53 -28.12
CA PHE A 18 -18.53 9.39 -27.81
C PHE A 18 -19.83 8.60 -27.62
N ALA A 19 -20.03 7.50 -28.35
CA ALA A 19 -21.21 6.66 -28.24
C ALA A 19 -21.46 6.07 -26.82
N PRO A 20 -20.45 5.51 -26.11
CA PRO A 20 -20.64 5.05 -24.73
C PRO A 20 -20.69 6.17 -23.69
N LEU A 21 -20.23 7.39 -23.99
CA LEU A 21 -20.27 8.54 -23.09
C LEU A 21 -21.65 9.21 -23.02
N GLY A 22 -22.43 9.17 -24.11
CA GLY A 22 -23.72 9.86 -24.22
C GLY A 22 -24.83 9.35 -23.29
N ASN A 23 -24.68 8.15 -22.71
CA ASN A 23 -25.68 7.52 -21.85
C ASN A 23 -25.24 7.39 -20.38
N ALA A 24 -24.16 8.07 -20.00
CA ALA A 24 -23.41 7.74 -18.79
C ALA A 24 -23.70 8.72 -17.65
N SER A 25 -24.92 8.72 -17.13
CA SER A 25 -25.30 9.47 -15.92
C SER A 25 -24.66 8.93 -14.63
N HIS A 26 -23.72 7.98 -14.72
CA HIS A 26 -23.26 7.18 -13.57
C HIS A 26 -21.79 6.73 -13.66
N VAL A 27 -20.87 7.58 -14.13
CA VAL A 27 -19.44 7.20 -14.25
C VAL A 27 -18.47 8.29 -13.80
N TYR A 28 -18.20 8.31 -12.49
CA TYR A 28 -16.87 8.68 -12.03
C TYR A 28 -15.96 7.44 -12.12
N CYS A 29 -14.71 7.64 -12.54
CA CYS A 29 -13.59 6.67 -12.58
C CYS A 29 -13.29 5.89 -13.88
N VAL A 30 -13.73 6.34 -15.06
CA VAL A 30 -13.29 5.71 -16.34
C VAL A 30 -11.88 6.18 -16.78
N SER A 31 -11.37 7.28 -16.21
CA SER A 31 -10.10 7.89 -16.62
C SER A 31 -8.88 7.00 -16.40
N LEU A 32 -8.84 6.22 -15.32
CA LEU A 32 -7.66 5.41 -14.98
C LEU A 32 -7.61 4.09 -15.77
N GLU A 33 -8.78 3.48 -16.03
CA GLU A 33 -8.86 2.25 -16.82
C GLU A 33 -8.45 2.48 -18.27
N LEU A 34 -8.82 3.62 -18.85
CA LEU A 34 -8.43 3.97 -20.22
C LEU A 34 -6.90 4.19 -20.34
N VAL A 35 -6.28 4.85 -19.36
CA VAL A 35 -4.82 5.03 -19.31
C VAL A 35 -4.11 3.68 -19.16
N THR A 36 -4.63 2.80 -18.30
CA THR A 36 -4.08 1.46 -18.10
C THR A 36 -4.18 0.62 -19.38
N ALA A 37 -5.31 0.68 -20.10
CA ALA A 37 -5.50 0.01 -21.38
C ALA A 37 -4.65 0.63 -22.52
N ALA A 38 -4.40 1.94 -22.51
CA ALA A 38 -3.54 2.61 -23.48
C ALA A 38 -2.06 2.26 -23.27
N LEU A 39 -1.57 2.27 -22.03
CA LEU A 39 -0.18 1.89 -21.70
C LEU A 39 0.09 0.40 -21.99
N SER A 40 -0.88 -0.47 -21.73
CA SER A 40 -0.77 -1.91 -22.01
C SER A 40 -0.60 -2.22 -23.50
N ARG A 41 -1.08 -1.34 -24.39
CA ARG A 41 -0.92 -1.49 -25.85
C ARG A 41 0.48 -1.09 -26.35
N LYS A 42 1.27 -0.32 -25.59
CA LYS A 42 2.59 0.17 -26.02
C LYS A 42 3.76 -0.74 -25.62
N ALA A 43 3.52 -1.75 -24.78
CA ALA A 43 4.57 -2.64 -24.25
C ALA A 43 4.90 -3.87 -25.12
N ARG A 44 4.40 -3.94 -26.36
CA ARG A 44 4.74 -5.02 -27.32
C ARG A 44 5.51 -4.46 -28.51
N SER A 45 6.74 -3.98 -28.28
CA SER A 45 7.70 -3.74 -29.35
C SER A 45 9.12 -3.66 -28.82
N HIS A 46 9.96 -4.60 -29.26
CA HIS A 46 11.43 -4.66 -29.22
C HIS A 46 12.19 -4.84 -27.87
N GLY A 47 12.74 -6.04 -27.69
CA GLY A 47 14.21 -6.22 -27.66
C GLY A 47 14.97 -6.16 -26.33
N ARG A 48 15.49 -7.34 -25.93
CA ARG A 48 16.61 -7.65 -25.01
C ARG A 48 16.34 -7.65 -23.48
N PRO A 49 16.74 -8.72 -22.75
CA PRO A 49 16.84 -8.67 -21.30
C PRO A 49 18.20 -8.06 -20.91
N ALA A 50 18.19 -6.83 -20.44
CA ALA A 50 19.31 -6.29 -19.69
C ALA A 50 19.24 -6.85 -18.26
N ARG A 51 20.22 -7.69 -17.91
CA ARG A 51 20.57 -7.95 -16.51
C ARG A 51 21.03 -6.63 -15.90
N LEU A 52 20.43 -6.21 -14.80
CA LEU A 52 21.04 -5.30 -13.83
C LEU A 52 20.65 -5.77 -12.43
N GLY A 53 21.63 -6.32 -11.72
CA GLY A 53 21.49 -6.64 -10.31
C GLY A 53 21.66 -5.40 -9.45
N SER A 54 20.99 -5.36 -8.30
CA SER A 54 21.46 -4.78 -7.03
C SER A 54 20.33 -4.83 -6.00
N GLY A 55 20.66 -5.17 -4.76
CA GLY A 55 19.77 -5.03 -3.60
C GLY A 55 19.19 -6.32 -3.03
N GLN A 56 19.98 -7.39 -2.92
CA GLN A 56 19.67 -8.48 -1.98
C GLN A 56 20.01 -8.00 -0.56
N HIS A 57 19.02 -7.54 0.19
CA HIS A 57 19.05 -7.57 1.65
C HIS A 57 17.62 -7.55 2.19
N ASP A 58 16.97 -8.71 2.15
CA ASP A 58 15.80 -9.08 2.95
C ASP A 58 15.55 -10.58 2.74
N GLN A 59 16.50 -11.40 3.17
CA GLN A 59 16.44 -12.87 3.04
C GLN A 59 16.62 -13.58 4.38
N VAL A 60 16.08 -13.03 5.44
CA VAL A 60 15.82 -13.80 6.66
C VAL A 60 14.40 -13.45 7.09
N PHE A 61 13.52 -14.45 7.19
CA PHE A 61 12.09 -14.35 7.57
C PHE A 61 11.04 -14.14 6.45
N SER A 62 11.33 -14.55 5.23
CA SER A 62 10.33 -14.75 4.15
C SER A 62 9.42 -15.98 4.35
N LYS A 63 9.04 -16.32 5.59
CA LYS A 63 7.86 -17.15 5.85
C LYS A 63 6.71 -16.21 6.21
N GLY A 64 6.24 -15.50 5.18
CA GLY A 64 5.24 -14.45 5.34
C GLY A 64 3.92 -15.04 5.79
N TRP A 65 3.62 -14.92 7.08
CA TRP A 65 2.27 -14.98 7.59
C TRP A 65 1.47 -13.85 6.92
N HIS A 66 0.53 -14.24 6.07
CA HIS A 66 -0.49 -13.37 5.51
C HIS A 66 -1.82 -14.06 5.83
N PRO A 67 -2.63 -13.55 6.77
CA PRO A 67 -3.96 -14.09 6.94
C PRO A 67 -4.73 -13.89 5.61
N ALA A 68 -5.66 -14.80 5.34
CA ALA A 68 -6.35 -14.85 4.06
C ALA A 68 -6.98 -13.48 3.72
N GLY A 69 -6.60 -12.90 2.58
CA GLY A 69 -7.11 -11.60 2.15
C GLY A 69 -6.25 -10.38 2.54
N TRP A 70 -5.02 -10.59 3.02
CA TRP A 70 -4.06 -9.50 3.22
C TRP A 70 -3.58 -8.92 1.88
N ARG A 71 -3.82 -7.63 1.64
CA ARG A 71 -3.28 -6.89 0.48
C ARG A 71 -1.89 -6.37 0.84
N LYS A 72 -0.88 -6.59 -0.01
CA LYS A 72 0.45 -5.98 0.18
C LYS A 72 0.28 -4.46 0.17
N HIS A 73 0.40 -3.83 1.34
CA HIS A 73 0.46 -2.38 1.45
C HIS A 73 1.81 -1.90 0.90
N LYS A 74 1.79 -1.37 -0.32
CA LYS A 74 2.93 -0.73 -1.00
C LYS A 74 3.24 0.68 -0.44
N VAL A 75 2.66 1.02 0.72
CA VAL A 75 2.74 2.35 1.35
C VAL A 75 4.15 2.65 1.87
N LEU A 76 4.97 1.63 2.09
CA LEU A 76 6.31 1.75 2.69
C LEU A 76 7.45 1.58 1.67
N ASP A 77 7.17 1.68 0.38
CA ASP A 77 8.20 1.61 -0.66
C ASP A 77 9.19 2.78 -0.49
N GLY A 78 10.46 2.46 -0.28
CA GLY A 78 11.53 3.44 -0.03
C GLY A 78 11.75 3.81 1.44
N VAL A 79 11.00 3.20 2.37
CA VAL A 79 11.22 3.37 3.81
C VAL A 79 12.10 2.23 4.33
N LEU A 80 13.21 2.56 5.01
CA LEU A 80 14.04 1.56 5.67
C LEU A 80 13.30 1.00 6.89
N ILE A 81 12.99 -0.30 6.89
CA ILE A 81 12.35 -0.98 8.02
C ILE A 81 13.40 -1.88 8.67
N ARG A 82 13.77 -1.61 9.93
CA ARG A 82 14.74 -2.43 10.67
C ARG A 82 14.12 -3.51 11.55
N GLY A 83 12.85 -3.39 11.88
CA GLY A 83 12.16 -4.37 12.72
C GLY A 83 10.68 -4.47 12.41
N ARG A 84 10.09 -5.61 12.76
CA ARG A 84 8.67 -5.88 12.60
C ARG A 84 8.14 -6.62 13.83
N ALA A 85 6.92 -6.28 14.21
CA ALA A 85 6.09 -7.05 15.14
C ALA A 85 4.70 -7.27 14.54
N VAL A 86 4.07 -8.39 14.85
CA VAL A 86 2.72 -8.74 14.43
C VAL A 86 1.82 -8.87 15.66
N VAL A 87 0.66 -8.23 15.61
CA VAL A 87 -0.36 -8.30 16.65
C VAL A 87 -1.56 -9.07 16.11
N ALA A 88 -2.01 -10.11 16.80
CA ALA A 88 -3.22 -10.83 16.45
C ALA A 88 -3.93 -11.36 17.71
N LYS A 89 -5.20 -11.00 17.89
CA LYS A 89 -6.01 -11.42 19.06
C LYS A 89 -6.19 -12.93 19.17
N ASP A 90 -6.16 -13.64 18.06
CA ASP A 90 -6.28 -15.09 17.99
C ASP A 90 -4.98 -15.82 18.43
N GLY A 91 -3.92 -15.07 18.77
CA GLY A 91 -2.63 -15.61 19.17
C GLY A 91 -1.78 -16.13 18.01
N SER A 92 -2.17 -15.85 16.76
CA SER A 92 -1.40 -16.23 15.58
C SER A 92 -0.23 -15.29 15.26
N GLY A 93 -0.16 -14.15 15.94
CA GLY A 93 0.90 -13.14 15.84
C GLY A 93 1.96 -13.25 16.95
N ASP A 94 2.87 -12.28 16.98
CA ASP A 94 3.91 -12.18 18.03
C ASP A 94 3.31 -11.70 19.37
N PHE A 95 2.29 -10.83 19.29
CA PHE A 95 1.60 -10.25 20.45
C PHE A 95 0.08 -10.34 20.28
N THR A 96 -0.64 -10.34 21.40
CA THR A 96 -2.12 -10.29 21.41
C THR A 96 -2.66 -8.87 21.59
N THR A 97 -1.85 -7.95 22.11
CA THR A 97 -2.19 -6.55 22.36
C THR A 97 -1.28 -5.61 21.58
N VAL A 98 -1.79 -4.43 21.23
CA VAL A 98 -1.00 -3.38 20.56
C VAL A 98 -0.05 -2.73 21.55
N GLY A 99 -0.46 -2.57 22.81
CA GLY A 99 0.39 -2.03 23.89
C GLY A 99 1.70 -2.82 24.06
N ASP A 100 1.64 -4.15 24.08
CA ASP A 100 2.83 -4.98 24.24
C ASP A 100 3.77 -4.87 23.03
N ALA A 101 3.20 -4.80 21.82
CA ALA A 101 4.00 -4.62 20.61
C ALA A 101 4.70 -3.24 20.56
N VAL A 102 4.05 -2.19 21.08
CA VAL A 102 4.66 -0.86 21.23
C VAL A 102 5.76 -0.89 22.31
N ALA A 103 5.52 -1.58 23.42
CA ALA A 103 6.52 -1.72 24.49
C ALA A 103 7.76 -2.49 24.02
N PHE A 104 7.57 -3.51 23.16
CA PHE A 104 8.65 -4.29 22.57
C PHE A 104 9.52 -3.52 21.57
N ALA A 105 8.97 -2.50 20.92
CA ALA A 105 9.72 -1.72 19.94
C ALA A 105 10.95 -1.03 20.57
N PRO A 106 12.07 -0.87 19.84
CA PRO A 106 13.27 -0.24 20.37
C PRO A 106 13.04 1.23 20.79
N ASN A 107 13.71 1.65 21.86
CA ASN A 107 13.68 3.02 22.36
C ASN A 107 14.79 3.85 21.71
N GLY A 108 14.54 5.14 21.48
CA GLY A 108 15.58 6.10 21.12
C GLY A 108 16.22 5.85 19.75
N THR A 109 15.44 5.32 18.80
CA THR A 109 15.91 5.10 17.42
C THR A 109 16.20 6.43 16.72
N ASP A 110 17.34 6.49 16.04
CA ASP A 110 17.67 7.59 15.14
C ASP A 110 16.98 7.40 13.78
N VAL A 111 16.90 8.45 12.98
CA VAL A 111 16.27 8.38 11.64
C VAL A 111 17.02 7.41 10.72
N GLU A 112 18.34 7.32 10.88
CA GLU A 112 19.22 6.37 10.18
C GLU A 112 18.97 4.91 10.59
N ASP A 113 18.37 4.71 11.77
CA ASP A 113 17.95 3.40 12.24
C ASP A 113 16.69 2.89 11.56
N GLY A 114 16.06 3.71 10.73
CA GLY A 114 14.83 3.36 10.05
C GLY A 114 13.66 3.17 11.01
N TYR A 115 12.61 2.55 10.48
CA TYR A 115 11.33 2.45 11.14
C TYR A 115 11.09 1.06 11.69
N PHE A 116 10.34 1.00 12.79
CA PHE A 116 9.84 -0.24 13.35
C PHE A 116 8.37 -0.42 12.98
N LYS A 117 8.06 -1.51 12.27
CA LYS A 117 6.72 -1.75 11.72
C LYS A 117 5.91 -2.68 12.62
N ILE A 118 4.86 -2.17 13.23
CA ILE A 118 3.86 -2.97 13.95
C ILE A 118 2.70 -3.24 13.01
N THR A 119 2.40 -4.52 12.79
CA THR A 119 1.34 -4.98 11.90
C THR A 119 0.20 -5.53 12.76
N VAL A 120 -0.98 -4.91 12.69
CA VAL A 120 -2.12 -5.30 13.50
C VAL A 120 -3.10 -6.09 12.63
N GLY A 121 -3.40 -7.31 13.06
CA GLY A 121 -4.34 -8.22 12.43
C GLY A 121 -5.77 -7.68 12.45
N GLU A 122 -6.67 -8.37 11.76
CA GLU A 122 -8.09 -8.06 11.87
C GLU A 122 -8.61 -8.41 13.27
N GLY A 123 -9.54 -7.60 13.77
CA GLY A 123 -10.05 -7.67 15.13
C GLY A 123 -10.36 -6.29 15.69
N VAL A 124 -11.14 -6.30 16.77
CA VAL A 124 -11.46 -5.10 17.56
C VAL A 124 -10.56 -5.10 18.78
N TYR A 125 -9.72 -4.11 18.97
CA TYR A 125 -8.72 -4.00 20.05
C TYR A 125 -9.16 -2.92 21.06
N GLU A 126 -9.91 -3.33 22.08
CA GLU A 126 -10.38 -2.44 23.15
C GLU A 126 -9.26 -2.16 24.16
N GLU A 127 -8.34 -1.26 23.80
CA GLU A 127 -7.21 -0.88 24.66
C GLU A 127 -6.85 0.60 24.54
N TYR A 128 -6.31 1.17 25.62
CA TYR A 128 -5.74 2.52 25.60
C TYR A 128 -4.23 2.43 25.38
N VAL A 129 -3.81 2.66 24.14
CA VAL A 129 -2.38 2.62 23.76
C VAL A 129 -1.73 3.99 24.01
N VAL A 130 -0.70 4.01 24.86
CA VAL A 130 0.14 5.19 25.08
C VAL A 130 1.49 4.96 24.39
N VAL A 131 1.80 5.79 23.39
CA VAL A 131 3.11 5.80 22.73
C VAL A 131 3.98 6.85 23.43
N GLY A 132 4.96 6.38 24.21
CA GLY A 132 5.92 7.25 24.88
C GLY A 132 6.79 8.04 23.90
N LYS A 133 7.32 9.19 24.33
CA LYS A 133 8.15 10.09 23.49
C LYS A 133 9.46 9.44 23.03
N GLU A 134 9.91 8.43 23.76
CA GLU A 134 11.08 7.62 23.49
C GLU A 134 10.87 6.62 22.35
N LYS A 135 9.63 6.27 22.03
CA LYS A 135 9.24 5.33 20.96
C LYS A 135 9.15 6.06 19.62
N LYS A 136 10.30 6.40 19.05
CA LYS A 136 10.39 7.11 17.75
C LYS A 136 10.32 6.15 16.57
N ASN A 137 9.94 6.69 15.41
CA ASN A 137 9.95 5.97 14.12
C ASN A 137 9.11 4.68 14.09
N LEU A 138 7.95 4.70 14.76
CA LEU A 138 6.98 3.61 14.70
C LEU A 138 6.04 3.75 13.51
N ILE A 139 5.76 2.63 12.84
CA ILE A 139 4.75 2.53 11.79
C ILE A 139 3.73 1.48 12.23
N LEU A 140 2.48 1.90 12.42
CA LEU A 140 1.37 1.00 12.71
C LEU A 140 0.56 0.77 11.44
N VAL A 141 0.35 -0.49 11.06
CA VAL A 141 -0.42 -0.88 9.87
C VAL A 141 -1.45 -1.92 10.25
N GLY A 142 -2.74 -1.57 10.15
CA GLY A 142 -3.85 -2.51 10.30
C GLY A 142 -4.11 -3.33 9.03
N ALA A 143 -4.91 -4.39 9.16
CA ALA A 143 -5.35 -5.24 8.03
C ALA A 143 -6.32 -4.51 7.08
N GLY A 144 -6.91 -3.39 7.49
CA GLY A 144 -7.75 -2.51 6.68
C GLY A 144 -8.73 -1.68 7.53
N ILE A 145 -9.29 -0.61 6.94
CA ILE A 145 -10.11 0.41 7.63
C ILE A 145 -11.37 -0.13 8.31
N ASN A 146 -11.89 -1.28 7.87
CA ASN A 146 -13.08 -1.94 8.43
C ASN A 146 -12.76 -3.35 8.98
N ARG A 147 -11.48 -3.67 9.17
CA ARG A 147 -11.03 -4.98 9.66
C ARG A 147 -10.28 -4.88 10.97
N THR A 148 -9.57 -3.78 11.18
CA THR A 148 -8.85 -3.50 12.42
C THR A 148 -9.44 -2.23 13.03
N VAL A 149 -9.94 -2.34 14.26
CA VAL A 149 -10.52 -1.24 15.04
C VAL A 149 -9.78 -1.14 16.37
#